data_AF-A0AAN9MEE0-F1
#
_entry.id   AF-A0AAN9MEE0-F1
#
_cell.length_a   1.000
_cell.length_b   1.000
_cell.length_c   1.000
_cell.angle_alpha   90.00
_cell.angle_beta   90.00
_cell.angle_gamma   90.00
#
_symmetry.space_group_name_H-M   'P 1'
#
loop_
_entity.id
_entity.type
_entity.pdbx_description
1 polymer ?
#
loop_
_entity_poly.entity_id
_entity_poly.type
_entity_poly.pdbx_seq_one_letter_code
_entity_poly.pdbx_strand_id
1 'polypeptide(L)'
;MVIPLSFPHVVNRRIMCKVMMLSLSIIVLFSSTTYCVNLKPVSHIKSATFVSEYFEVGPGTIAAKTLLDIEFPKGHIGVKSFDAELVDEDGNSVPLYETYLHHWFAIRYFENITMSHNIEKYPDPFKAITFKRNEGTCQGYILPHY
;
A
#
# COMPACT_ATOMS: atom_id res chain seq x y z
N MET A 1 -3.20 77.74 -30.99
CA MET A 1 -4.25 76.94 -30.32
C MET A 1 -4.20 75.52 -30.89
N VAL A 2 -3.94 74.55 -30.01
CA VAL A 2 -4.01 73.08 -30.15
C VAL A 2 -3.25 72.42 -31.31
N ILE A 3 -2.12 71.79 -30.99
CA ILE A 3 -1.48 70.74 -31.80
C ILE A 3 -2.18 69.42 -31.47
N PRO A 4 -2.83 68.71 -32.41
CA PRO A 4 -3.41 67.42 -32.11
C PRO A 4 -2.31 66.35 -32.17
N LEU A 5 -2.03 65.73 -31.02
CA LEU A 5 -1.28 64.48 -30.95
C LEU A 5 -2.19 63.34 -31.41
N SER A 6 -2.06 62.92 -32.67
CA SER A 6 -2.69 61.71 -33.19
C SER A 6 -1.83 60.49 -32.83
N PHE A 7 -2.29 59.72 -31.83
CA PHE A 7 -1.77 58.38 -31.55
C PHE A 7 -2.40 57.37 -32.53
N PRO A 8 -1.63 56.57 -33.29
CA PRO A 8 -2.19 55.48 -34.07
C PRO A 8 -2.18 54.22 -33.20
N HIS A 9 -3.25 53.96 -32.47
CA HIS A 9 -3.39 52.67 -31.77
C HIS A 9 -4.39 51.76 -32.48
N VAL A 10 -4.09 51.41 -33.73
CA VAL A 10 -4.79 50.32 -34.42
C VAL A 10 -4.23 49.01 -33.86
N VAL A 11 -4.82 48.54 -32.76
CA VAL A 11 -4.49 47.21 -32.23
C VAL A 11 -4.95 46.17 -33.24
N ASN A 12 -4.01 45.37 -33.74
CA ASN A 12 -4.33 44.30 -34.67
C ASN A 12 -5.28 43.28 -34.01
N ARG A 13 -6.47 43.09 -34.61
CA ARG A 13 -7.49 42.14 -34.14
C ARG A 13 -6.94 40.72 -33.93
N ARG A 14 -5.95 40.30 -34.74
CA ARG A 14 -5.27 39.01 -34.58
C ARG A 14 -4.40 38.93 -33.32
N ILE A 15 -3.78 40.03 -32.92
CA ILE A 15 -2.97 40.11 -31.69
C ILE A 15 -3.90 40.04 -30.46
N MET A 16 -5.02 40.78 -30.48
CA MET A 16 -6.03 40.71 -29.41
C MET A 16 -6.59 39.30 -29.22
N CYS A 17 -6.95 38.60 -30.30
CA CYS A 17 -7.43 37.23 -30.20
C CYS A 17 -6.37 36.29 -29.61
N LYS A 18 -5.09 36.41 -30.00
CA LYS A 18 -4.02 35.58 -29.45
C LYS A 18 -3.79 35.84 -27.95
N VAL A 19 -3.81 37.10 -27.54
CA VAL A 19 -3.68 37.49 -26.12
C VAL A 19 -4.86 36.95 -25.31
N MET A 20 -6.09 37.04 -25.84
CA MET A 20 -7.29 36.52 -25.18
C MET A 20 -7.26 34.99 -25.05
N MET A 21 -6.80 34.27 -26.08
CA MET A 21 -6.63 32.82 -26.02
C MET A 21 -5.57 32.41 -24.98
N LEU A 22 -4.43 33.11 -24.96
CA LEU A 22 -3.37 32.87 -23.99
C LEU A 22 -3.86 33.11 -22.55
N SER A 23 -4.57 34.21 -22.30
CA SER A 23 -5.13 34.49 -20.99
C SER A 23 -6.15 33.43 -20.56
N LEU A 24 -6.97 32.93 -21.49
CA LEU A 24 -7.94 31.88 -21.19
C LEU A 24 -7.25 30.55 -20.83
N SER A 25 -6.19 30.18 -21.56
CA SER A 25 -5.37 29.00 -21.24
C SER A 25 -4.72 29.10 -19.87
N ILE A 26 -4.19 30.28 -19.52
CA ILE A 26 -3.58 30.53 -18.21
C ILE A 26 -4.65 30.41 -17.11
N ILE A 27 -5.83 31.01 -17.28
CA ILE A 27 -6.94 30.91 -16.31
C ILE A 27 -7.34 29.45 -16.10
N VAL A 28 -7.50 28.67 -17.17
CA VAL A 28 -7.84 27.23 -17.08
C VAL A 28 -6.76 26.45 -16.31
N LEU A 29 -5.48 26.68 -16.61
CA LEU A 29 -4.36 26.05 -15.90
C LEU A 29 -4.36 26.41 -14.40
N PHE A 30 -4.55 27.69 -14.05
CA PHE A 30 -4.61 28.13 -12.66
C PHE A 30 -5.83 27.57 -11.91
N SER A 31 -7.01 27.50 -12.55
CA SER A 31 -8.21 26.89 -11.94
C SER A 31 -8.05 25.39 -11.66
N SER A 32 -7.31 24.66 -12.50
CA SER A 32 -7.01 23.24 -12.24
C SER A 32 -6.10 23.04 -11.04
N THR A 33 -5.11 23.92 -10.84
CA THR A 33 -4.17 23.82 -9.70
C THR A 33 -4.84 24.12 -8.36
N THR A 34 -5.74 25.11 -8.29
CA THR A 34 -6.44 25.47 -7.04
C THR A 34 -7.45 24.41 -6.60
N TYR A 35 -8.04 23.66 -7.53
CA TYR A 35 -8.91 22.52 -7.22
C TYR A 35 -8.14 21.37 -6.56
N CYS A 36 -6.96 21.02 -7.07
CA CYS A 36 -6.12 19.96 -6.50
C CYS A 36 -5.55 20.32 -5.11
N VAL A 37 -5.23 21.60 -4.86
CA VAL A 37 -4.67 22.04 -3.57
C VAL A 37 -5.71 22.06 -2.45
N ASN A 38 -6.99 22.25 -2.76
CA ASN A 38 -8.07 22.27 -1.75
C ASN A 38 -8.66 20.88 -1.45
N LEU A 39 -8.28 19.85 -2.20
CA LEU A 39 -8.56 18.47 -1.82
C LEU A 39 -7.55 18.07 -0.74
N LYS A 40 -7.95 18.16 0.53
CA LYS A 40 -7.25 17.45 1.59
C LYS A 40 -7.16 15.98 1.17
N PRO A 41 -5.96 15.36 1.11
CA PRO A 41 -5.86 13.96 0.75
C PRO A 41 -6.64 13.16 1.78
N VAL A 42 -7.72 12.50 1.34
CA VAL A 42 -8.39 11.50 2.16
C VAL A 42 -7.38 10.38 2.34
N SER A 43 -6.84 10.21 3.55
CA SER A 43 -5.92 9.12 3.82
C SER A 43 -6.69 7.82 3.76
N HIS A 44 -6.62 7.10 2.65
CA HIS A 44 -7.17 5.74 2.50
C HIS A 44 -6.36 4.68 3.28
N ILE A 45 -5.48 5.11 4.19
CA ILE A 45 -4.67 4.22 5.02
C ILE A 45 -5.57 3.68 6.14
N LYS A 46 -5.68 2.35 6.20
CA LYS A 46 -6.31 1.63 7.30
C LYS A 46 -5.22 0.85 8.05
N SER A 47 -5.36 0.78 9.36
CA SER A 47 -4.50 -0.03 10.23
C SER A 47 -5.36 -1.07 10.93
N ALA A 48 -4.80 -2.27 11.12
CA ALA A 48 -5.43 -3.37 11.84
C ALA A 48 -4.34 -4.19 12.54
N THR A 49 -4.69 -4.79 13.68
CA THR A 49 -3.83 -5.68 14.45
C THR A 49 -4.47 -7.06 14.46
N PHE A 50 -3.66 -8.10 14.28
CA PHE A 50 -4.09 -9.48 14.24
C PHE A 50 -3.24 -10.28 15.22
N VAL A 51 -3.86 -11.24 15.91
CA VAL A 51 -3.18 -12.15 16.82
C VAL A 51 -3.29 -13.55 16.22
N SER A 52 -2.16 -14.26 16.18
CA SER A 52 -2.11 -15.63 15.69
C SER A 52 -2.51 -16.62 16.78
N GLU A 53 -2.57 -17.91 16.42
CA GLU A 53 -2.57 -18.95 17.44
C GLU A 53 -1.30 -18.90 18.30
N TYR A 54 -1.43 -19.34 19.55
CA TYR A 54 -0.31 -19.39 20.49
C TYR A 54 0.67 -20.51 20.12
N PHE A 55 1.93 -20.36 20.54
CA PHE A 55 2.92 -21.42 20.45
C PHE A 55 3.90 -21.32 21.63
N GLU A 56 4.48 -22.45 22.00
CA GLU A 56 5.45 -22.52 23.08
C GLU A 56 6.88 -22.43 22.52
N VAL A 57 7.73 -21.68 23.22
CA VAL A 57 9.18 -21.66 23.01
C VAL A 57 9.87 -21.77 24.37
N GLY A 58 10.95 -22.52 24.41
CA GLY A 58 11.72 -22.77 25.63
C GLY A 58 13.08 -22.08 25.59
N PRO A 59 13.77 -21.94 26.73
CA PRO A 59 15.12 -21.39 26.75
C PRO A 59 16.07 -22.15 25.81
N GLY A 60 16.76 -21.41 24.94
CA GLY A 60 17.73 -21.97 23.99
C GLY A 60 17.13 -22.73 22.80
N THR A 61 15.81 -22.69 22.61
CA THR A 61 15.15 -23.31 21.45
C THR A 61 14.76 -22.29 20.40
N ILE A 62 14.46 -22.78 19.19
CA ILE A 62 14.02 -21.96 18.06
C ILE A 62 12.65 -22.47 17.61
N ALA A 63 11.69 -21.56 17.50
CA ALA A 63 10.38 -21.85 16.92
C ALA A 63 10.32 -21.34 15.48
N ALA A 64 10.20 -22.25 14.52
CA ALA A 64 9.87 -21.93 13.13
C ALA A 64 8.41 -22.36 12.89
N LYS A 65 7.49 -21.39 12.88
CA LYS A 65 6.05 -21.64 12.79
C LYS A 65 5.46 -21.01 11.53
N THR A 66 4.58 -21.76 10.88
CA THR A 66 3.71 -21.24 9.82
C THR A 66 2.29 -21.21 10.38
N LEU A 67 1.87 -20.03 10.80
CA LEU A 67 0.55 -19.81 11.39
C LEU A 67 -0.41 -19.41 10.27
N LEU A 68 -1.50 -20.15 10.13
CA LEU A 68 -2.48 -20.01 9.05
C LEU A 68 -3.74 -19.31 9.57
N ASP A 69 -4.67 -19.03 8.66
CA ASP A 69 -6.03 -18.56 8.95
C ASP A 69 -6.10 -17.22 9.73
N ILE A 70 -5.04 -16.42 9.69
CA ILE A 70 -5.07 -15.03 10.14
C ILE A 70 -6.01 -14.25 9.21
N GLU A 71 -7.02 -13.59 9.77
CA GLU A 71 -8.07 -12.86 9.04
C GLU A 71 -7.58 -11.55 8.38
N PHE A 72 -6.62 -11.67 7.47
CA PHE A 72 -6.06 -10.53 6.75
C PHE A 72 -7.10 -9.91 5.79
N PRO A 73 -7.07 -8.59 5.56
CA PRO A 73 -8.02 -7.93 4.65
C PRO A 73 -7.98 -8.54 3.24
N LYS A 74 -9.15 -8.87 2.71
CA LYS A 74 -9.30 -9.46 1.38
C LYS A 74 -9.29 -8.39 0.29
N GLY A 75 -8.77 -8.73 -0.90
CA GLY A 75 -8.73 -7.87 -2.08
C GLY A 75 -7.34 -7.34 -2.41
N HIS A 76 -7.26 -6.37 -3.32
CA HIS A 76 -6.00 -5.69 -3.63
C HIS A 76 -5.68 -4.66 -2.55
N ILE A 77 -4.61 -4.92 -1.80
CA ILE A 77 -4.15 -4.04 -0.72
C ILE A 77 -2.71 -3.61 -0.99
N GLY A 78 -2.40 -2.34 -0.69
CA GLY A 78 -1.04 -1.85 -0.60
C GLY A 78 -0.63 -1.80 0.87
N VAL A 79 0.44 -2.51 1.22
CA VAL A 79 1.00 -2.47 2.58
C VAL A 79 1.94 -1.28 2.68
N LYS A 80 1.65 -0.34 3.60
CA LYS A 80 2.50 0.83 3.85
C LYS A 80 3.53 0.55 4.95
N SER A 81 3.10 -0.09 6.02
CA SER A 81 3.92 -0.53 7.15
C SER A 81 3.40 -1.87 7.63
N PHE A 82 4.29 -2.69 8.15
CA PHE A 82 3.95 -3.98 8.72
C PHE A 82 4.94 -4.25 9.83
N ASP A 83 4.41 -4.42 11.03
CA ASP A 83 5.18 -4.69 12.24
C ASP A 83 4.69 -6.00 12.87
N ALA A 84 5.59 -6.73 13.53
CA ALA A 84 5.26 -7.92 14.28
C ALA A 84 5.88 -7.86 15.67
N GLU A 85 5.15 -8.43 16.62
CA GLU A 85 5.50 -8.45 18.03
C GLU A 85 5.14 -9.83 18.60
N LEU A 86 5.94 -10.27 19.56
CA LEU A 86 5.61 -11.44 20.38
C LEU A 86 4.93 -10.96 21.64
N VAL A 87 3.80 -11.57 21.97
CA VAL A 87 3.03 -11.27 23.18
C VAL A 87 2.85 -12.52 24.04
N ASP A 88 2.75 -12.33 25.34
CA ASP A 88 2.41 -13.40 26.30
C ASP A 88 0.91 -13.74 26.29
N GLU A 89 0.48 -14.67 27.15
CA GLU A 89 -0.92 -15.07 27.29
C GLU A 89 -1.88 -13.94 27.69
N ASP A 90 -1.36 -12.90 28.34
CA ASP A 90 -2.10 -11.71 28.76
C ASP A 90 -2.08 -10.61 27.68
N GLY A 91 -1.36 -10.84 26.58
CA GLY A 91 -1.22 -9.91 25.46
C GLY A 91 -0.15 -8.84 25.67
N ASN A 92 0.76 -9.01 26.65
CA ASN A 92 1.86 -8.08 26.88
C ASN A 92 3.06 -8.42 25.99
N SER A 93 3.73 -7.39 25.49
CA SER A 93 4.94 -7.50 24.70
C SER A 93 6.06 -8.24 25.43
N VAL A 94 6.59 -9.30 24.81
CA VAL A 94 7.76 -10.01 25.32
C VAL A 94 9.04 -9.24 24.97
N PRO A 95 9.90 -8.91 25.96
CA PRO A 95 11.12 -8.14 25.69
C PRO A 95 12.13 -8.90 24.83
N LEU A 96 12.86 -8.16 23.97
CA LEU A 96 13.84 -8.74 23.05
C LEU A 96 15.03 -9.44 23.74
N TYR A 97 15.33 -9.10 24.99
CA TYR A 97 16.38 -9.78 25.75
C TYR A 97 15.95 -11.17 26.25
N GLU A 98 14.64 -11.47 26.23
CA GLU A 98 14.09 -12.77 26.59
C GLU A 98 13.87 -13.64 25.35
N THR A 99 13.27 -13.07 24.31
CA THR A 99 13.00 -13.76 23.05
C THR A 99 13.29 -12.86 21.85
N TYR A 100 13.98 -13.42 20.85
CA TYR A 100 14.34 -12.69 19.64
C TYR A 100 13.53 -13.16 18.43
N LEU A 101 12.72 -12.26 17.87
CA LEU A 101 12.02 -12.47 16.60
C LEU A 101 12.94 -12.10 15.44
N HIS A 102 13.54 -13.12 14.81
CA HIS A 102 14.55 -12.91 13.76
C HIS A 102 13.95 -12.67 12.38
N HIS A 103 12.90 -13.39 12.01
CA HIS A 103 12.26 -13.31 10.70
C HIS A 103 10.77 -13.54 10.84
N TRP A 104 10.00 -12.80 10.05
CA TRP A 104 8.55 -12.96 10.00
C TRP A 104 8.04 -12.50 8.63
N PHE A 105 6.99 -13.15 8.14
CA PHE A 105 6.43 -12.90 6.81
C PHE A 105 4.92 -13.08 6.85
N ALA A 106 4.18 -12.22 6.16
CA ALA A 106 2.79 -12.49 5.78
C ALA A 106 2.74 -12.89 4.31
N ILE A 107 2.20 -14.08 4.06
CA ILE A 107 2.10 -14.64 2.71
C ILE A 107 0.66 -15.09 2.48
N ARG A 108 0.06 -14.62 1.38
CA ARG A 108 -1.24 -15.10 0.95
C ARG A 108 -1.10 -16.58 0.55
N TYR A 109 -2.04 -17.41 0.98
CA TYR A 109 -2.11 -18.79 0.54
C TYR A 109 -3.50 -19.14 0.01
N PHE A 110 -3.54 -20.23 -0.74
CA PHE A 110 -4.77 -20.86 -1.21
C PHE A 110 -4.71 -22.32 -0.82
N GLU A 111 -5.78 -22.81 -0.20
CA GLU A 111 -5.93 -24.22 0.11
C GLU A 111 -6.68 -24.93 -1.03
N ASN A 112 -6.15 -26.06 -1.49
CA ASN A 112 -6.88 -26.95 -2.38
C ASN A 112 -7.77 -27.89 -1.55
N ILE A 113 -9.03 -27.47 -1.38
CA ILE A 113 -10.05 -28.17 -0.58
C ILE A 113 -10.22 -29.64 -1.01
N THR A 114 -10.06 -29.95 -2.31
CA THR A 114 -10.17 -31.34 -2.82
C THR A 114 -9.03 -32.25 -2.33
N MET A 115 -7.83 -31.68 -2.09
CA MET A 115 -6.71 -32.40 -1.50
C MET A 115 -6.82 -32.51 0.02
N SER A 116 -7.31 -31.47 0.71
CA SER A 116 -7.42 -31.48 2.18
C SER A 116 -8.50 -32.43 2.70
N HIS A 117 -9.52 -32.77 1.91
CA HIS A 117 -10.47 -33.84 2.25
C HIS A 117 -9.92 -35.28 2.10
N ASN A 118 -8.73 -35.46 1.50
CA ASN A 118 -8.05 -36.76 1.39
C ASN A 118 -6.87 -36.86 2.37
N ILE A 119 -7.14 -36.60 3.66
CA ILE A 119 -6.15 -36.58 4.75
C ILE A 119 -5.35 -37.89 4.82
N GLU A 120 -5.97 -39.04 4.49
CA GLU A 120 -5.28 -40.34 4.44
C GLU A 120 -4.13 -40.41 3.42
N LYS A 121 -4.16 -39.60 2.36
CA LYS A 121 -3.18 -39.66 1.26
C LYS A 121 -2.04 -38.65 1.39
N TYR A 122 -2.24 -37.58 2.17
CA TYR A 122 -1.28 -36.50 2.33
C TYR A 122 -1.14 -36.12 3.81
N PRO A 123 -0.22 -36.77 4.55
CA PRO A 123 0.00 -36.46 5.97
C PRO A 123 0.61 -35.07 6.21
N ASP A 124 1.06 -34.39 5.14
CA ASP A 124 1.61 -33.04 5.21
C ASP A 124 0.55 -32.02 4.75
N PRO A 125 -0.05 -31.24 5.68
CA PRO A 125 -1.07 -30.24 5.35
C PRO A 125 -0.52 -29.14 4.43
N PHE A 126 0.80 -28.89 4.43
CA PHE A 126 1.40 -27.88 3.57
C PHE A 126 1.42 -28.27 2.08
N LYS A 127 1.22 -29.55 1.73
CA LYS A 127 1.08 -29.97 0.32
C LYS A 127 -0.22 -29.53 -0.32
N ALA A 128 -1.28 -29.36 0.48
CA ALA A 128 -2.56 -28.84 -0.01
C ALA A 128 -2.55 -27.31 -0.15
N ILE A 129 -1.50 -26.64 0.36
CA ILE A 129 -1.39 -25.20 0.41
C ILE A 129 -0.49 -24.69 -0.71
N THR A 130 -1.00 -23.73 -1.48
CA THR A 130 -0.23 -22.99 -2.47
C THR A 130 -0.01 -21.56 -1.99
N PHE A 131 1.23 -21.23 -1.66
CA PHE A 131 1.62 -19.87 -1.32
C PHE A 131 1.69 -18.98 -2.58
N LYS A 132 1.10 -17.80 -2.49
CA LYS A 132 1.07 -16.78 -3.56
C LYS A 132 1.64 -15.48 -3.02
N ARG A 133 2.64 -14.95 -3.73
CA ARG A 133 3.23 -13.64 -3.47
C ARG A 133 2.51 -12.55 -4.29
N ASN A 134 2.90 -11.30 -4.08
CA ASN A 134 2.27 -10.14 -4.71
C ASN A 134 2.26 -10.25 -6.24
N GLU A 135 1.10 -9.99 -6.85
CA GLU A 135 0.94 -9.86 -8.30
C GLU A 135 1.14 -8.38 -8.65
N GLY A 136 2.36 -8.02 -9.06
CA GLY A 136 2.72 -6.66 -9.45
C GLY A 136 3.78 -6.65 -10.55
N THR A 137 4.16 -5.45 -11.03
CA THR A 137 5.17 -5.25 -12.09
C THR A 137 6.53 -5.88 -11.75
N CYS A 138 6.80 -6.10 -10.47
CA CYS A 138 7.96 -6.89 -10.02
C CYS A 138 7.68 -8.38 -10.24
N GLN A 139 8.03 -8.90 -11.42
CA GLN A 139 8.10 -10.34 -11.67
C GLN A 139 9.39 -10.90 -11.06
N GLY A 140 9.25 -11.90 -10.19
CA GLY A 140 10.37 -12.55 -9.51
C GLY A 140 10.61 -11.97 -8.12
N TYR A 141 10.33 -12.81 -7.11
CA TYR A 141 10.70 -12.83 -5.68
C TYR A 141 11.06 -11.57 -4.87
N ILE A 142 11.00 -10.37 -5.43
CA ILE A 142 11.63 -9.16 -4.90
C ILE A 142 10.52 -8.14 -4.65
N LEU A 143 10.06 -8.10 -3.41
CA LEU A 143 9.74 -6.80 -2.84
C LEU A 143 11.10 -6.22 -2.42
N PRO A 144 11.47 -5.00 -2.85
CA PRO A 144 12.65 -4.36 -2.30
C PRO A 144 12.42 -4.22 -0.79
N HIS A 145 13.20 -4.95 -0.01
CA HIS A 145 13.38 -4.66 1.40
C HIS A 145 14.00 -3.26 1.48
N TYR A 146 13.36 -2.37 2.22
CA TYR A 146 14.00 -1.16 2.73
C TYR A 146 14.74 -1.50 4.01
#